data_AF-A0A166MS43-F1
#
_entry.id   AF-A0A166MS43-F1
#
_cell.length_a   1.000
_cell.length_b   1.000
_cell.length_c   1.000
_cell.angle_alpha   90.00
_cell.angle_beta   90.00
_cell.angle_gamma   90.00
#
_symmetry.space_group_name_H-M   'P 1'
#
loop_
_entity.id
_entity.type
_entity.pdbx_description
1 polymer ?
#
loop_
_entity_poly.entity_id
_entity_poly.type
_entity_poly.pdbx_seq_one_letter_code
_entity_poly.pdbx_strand_id
1 'polypeptide(L)' 'RAWQHTIETGDSAPIRSRGRPLSPPEHDAVQKFVDDGLADGIIEPSTSPWSSPILLVRKKDGTFRICVDYRKLNAATKKN' A
#
# COMPACT_ATOMS: atom_id res chain seq x y z
N ARG A 1 1.78 -21.64 -12.04
CA ARG A 1 0.90 -21.95 -10.88
C ARG A 1 0.56 -20.61 -10.24
N ALA A 2 -0.70 -20.18 -10.26
CA ALA A 2 -1.09 -18.93 -9.61
C ALA A 2 -1.03 -19.16 -8.10
N TRP A 3 -0.17 -18.41 -7.41
CA TRP A 3 -0.09 -18.43 -5.96
C TRP A 3 -1.09 -17.43 -5.42
N GLN A 4 -2.00 -17.88 -4.57
CA GLN A 4 -2.93 -17.02 -3.86
C GLN A 4 -2.44 -16.86 -2.42
N HIS A 5 -2.32 -15.62 -1.96
CA HIS A 5 -1.99 -15.30 -0.59
C HIS A 5 -3.25 -14.82 0.15
N THR A 6 -3.59 -15.49 1.25
CA THR A 6 -4.74 -15.12 2.10
C THR A 6 -4.23 -14.44 3.36
N ILE A 7 -4.86 -13.33 3.74
CA ILE A 7 -4.57 -12.55 4.95
C ILE A 7 -5.72 -12.79 5.94
N GLU A 8 -5.50 -13.61 6.96
CA GLU A 8 -6.52 -13.89 7.98
C GLU A 8 -6.52 -12.81 9.08
N THR A 9 -7.56 -11.97 9.12
CA THR A 9 -7.71 -10.91 10.14
C THR A 9 -8.60 -11.30 11.33
N GLY A 10 -9.11 -12.53 11.35
CA GLY A 10 -10.07 -13.01 12.37
C GLY A 10 -11.30 -12.09 12.47
N ASP A 11 -11.70 -11.76 13.69
CA ASP A 11 -12.86 -10.89 13.99
C ASP A 11 -12.49 -9.39 14.03
N SER A 12 -11.29 -9.02 13.52
CA SER A 12 -10.85 -7.63 13.53
C SER A 12 -11.71 -6.77 12.61
N ALA A 13 -12.23 -5.66 13.14
CA ALA A 13 -12.91 -4.65 12.35
C ALA A 13 -11.94 -3.95 11.36
N PRO A 14 -12.44 -3.38 10.25
CA PRO A 14 -11.61 -2.69 9.27
C PRO A 14 -10.74 -1.57 9.87
N ILE A 15 -9.44 -1.65 9.61
CA ILE A 15 -8.49 -0.61 10.03
C ILE A 15 -8.32 0.37 8.87
N ARG A 16 -8.72 1.62 9.11
CA ARG A 16 -8.49 2.75 8.20
C ARG A 16 -7.48 3.71 8.79
N SER A 17 -6.32 3.84 8.14
CA SER A 17 -5.27 4.77 8.54
C SER A 17 -5.04 5.83 7.46
N ARG A 18 -5.09 7.10 7.87
CA ARG A 18 -4.90 8.24 6.98
C ARG A 18 -3.42 8.39 6.61
N GLY A 19 -3.13 8.62 5.33
CA GLY A 19 -1.80 9.01 4.86
C GLY A 19 -1.43 10.44 5.26
N ARG A 20 -0.13 10.73 5.30
CA ARG A 20 0.35 12.11 5.44
C ARG A 20 0.19 12.88 4.14
N PRO A 21 0.16 14.23 4.18
CA PRO A 21 0.29 15.05 2.99
C PRO A 21 1.60 14.76 2.25
N LEU A 22 1.58 14.87 0.92
CA LEU A 22 2.72 14.68 0.04
C LEU A 22 3.16 16.02 -0.54
N SER A 23 4.47 16.20 -0.73
CA SER A 23 5.00 17.28 -1.55
C SER A 23 4.75 17.00 -3.05
N PRO A 24 4.84 18.01 -3.94
CA PRO A 24 4.59 17.79 -5.37
C PRO A 24 5.44 16.67 -5.99
N PRO A 25 6.78 16.59 -5.77
CA PRO A 25 7.58 15.50 -6.34
C PRO A 25 7.23 14.12 -5.79
N GLU A 26 6.78 14.05 -4.54
CA GLU A 26 6.30 12.80 -3.94
C GLU A 26 4.96 12.38 -4.55
N HIS A 27 4.07 13.32 -4.79
CA HIS A 27 2.80 13.08 -5.45
C HIS A 27 3.01 12.53 -6.87
N ASP A 28 3.91 13.13 -7.65
CA ASP A 28 4.23 12.67 -9.01
C ASP A 28 4.80 11.24 -8.99
N ALA A 29 5.67 10.92 -8.03
CA ALA A 29 6.21 9.57 -7.88
C ALA A 29 5.14 8.55 -7.50
N VAL A 30 4.17 8.92 -6.66
CA VAL A 30 3.04 8.07 -6.29
C VAL A 30 2.11 7.86 -7.47
N GLN A 31 1.77 8.92 -8.20
CA GLN A 31 0.89 8.84 -9.36
C GLN A 31 1.49 7.92 -10.41
N LYS A 32 2.78 8.09 -10.73
CA LYS A 32 3.48 7.20 -11.66
C LYS A 32 3.42 5.73 -11.21
N PHE A 33 3.69 5.46 -9.92
CA PHE A 33 3.61 4.10 -9.38
C PHE A 33 2.20 3.49 -9.51
N VAL A 34 1.16 4.30 -9.27
CA VAL A 34 -0.24 3.87 -9.41
C VAL A 34 -0.56 3.58 -10.88
N ASP A 35 -0.18 4.47 -11.80
CA ASP A 35 -0.44 4.31 -13.23
C ASP A 35 0.25 3.06 -13.79
N ASP A 36 1.54 2.87 -13.47
CA ASP A 36 2.29 1.68 -13.88
C ASP A 36 1.64 0.40 -13.29
N GLY A 37 1.28 0.42 -12.00
CA GLY A 37 0.68 -0.75 -11.33
C GLY A 37 -0.71 -1.10 -11.85
N LEU A 38 -1.50 -0.11 -12.27
CA LEU A 38 -2.79 -0.32 -12.93
C LEU A 38 -2.61 -0.90 -14.34
N ALA A 39 -1.64 -0.37 -15.11
CA ALA A 39 -1.33 -0.84 -16.45
C ALA A 39 -0.81 -2.30 -16.44
N ASP A 40 0.01 -2.64 -15.44
CA ASP A 40 0.56 -3.99 -15.27
C ASP A 40 -0.43 -4.98 -14.63
N GLY A 41 -1.60 -4.51 -14.17
CA GLY A 41 -2.61 -5.33 -13.49
C GLY A 41 -2.18 -5.83 -12.11
N ILE A 42 -1.23 -5.15 -11.46
CA ILE A 42 -0.73 -5.49 -10.11
C ILE A 42 -1.68 -4.95 -9.03
N ILE A 43 -2.32 -3.81 -9.29
CA ILE A 43 -3.29 -3.17 -8.39
C ILE A 43 -4.57 -2.81 -9.15
N GLU A 44 -5.63 -2.50 -8.40
CA GLU A 44 -6.91 -2.04 -8.94
C GLU A 44 -7.55 -0.98 -8.02
N PRO A 45 -8.45 -0.11 -8.54
CA PRO A 45 -9.24 0.77 -7.70
C PRO A 45 -10.09 -0.03 -6.71
N SER A 46 -10.18 0.46 -5.47
CA SER A 46 -10.90 -0.24 -4.40
C SER A 46 -11.82 0.69 -3.62
N THR A 47 -12.96 0.16 -3.20
CA THR A 47 -13.89 0.78 -2.24
C THR A 47 -13.80 0.14 -0.86
N SER A 48 -12.68 -0.54 -0.56
CA SER A 48 -12.50 -1.27 0.71
C SER A 48 -12.59 -0.33 1.92
N PRO A 49 -13.22 -0.79 3.03
CA PRO A 49 -13.19 -0.05 4.29
C PRO A 49 -11.79 -0.08 4.94
N TRP A 50 -10.92 -1.00 4.53
CA TRP A 50 -9.52 -1.09 4.97
C TRP A 50 -8.64 -0.11 4.19
N SER A 51 -7.70 0.55 4.88
CA SER A 51 -6.74 1.44 4.24
C SER A 51 -5.46 1.53 5.04
N SER A 52 -4.34 1.31 4.37
CA SER A 52 -2.99 1.55 4.89
C SER A 52 -2.36 2.77 4.20
N PRO A 53 -1.62 3.62 4.93
CA PRO A 53 -0.97 4.77 4.33
C PRO A 53 0.27 4.34 3.55
N ILE A 54 0.63 5.13 2.55
CA ILE A 54 1.89 4.98 1.82
C ILE A 54 3.02 5.74 2.52
N LEU A 55 4.23 5.21 2.40
CA LEU A 55 5.48 5.76 2.85
C LEU A 55 6.41 5.89 1.65
N LEU A 56 7.00 7.07 1.48
CA LEU A 56 8.03 7.30 0.47
C LEU A 56 9.40 7.27 1.12
N VAL A 57 10.28 6.44 0.58
CA VAL A 57 11.69 6.38 0.98
C VAL A 57 12.55 6.83 -0.20
N ARG A 58 13.41 7.82 0.01
CA ARG A 58 14.35 8.25 -1.02
C ARG A 58 15.46 7.22 -1.17
N LYS A 59 15.68 6.75 -2.39
CA LYS A 59 16.79 5.86 -2.74
C LYS A 59 18.07 6.67 -2.94
N LYS A 60 19.21 5.96 -2.97
CA LYS A 60 20.53 6.56 -3.24
C LYS A 60 20.61 7.22 -4.63
N ASP A 61 19.90 6.67 -5.61
CA ASP A 61 19.81 7.20 -6.98
C ASP A 61 18.92 8.46 -7.10
N GLY A 62 18.36 8.95 -5.99
CA GLY A 62 17.49 10.12 -5.96
C GLY A 62 16.01 9.82 -6.24
N THR A 63 15.66 8.61 -6.70
CA THR A 63 14.28 8.19 -6.93
C THR A 63 13.56 7.85 -5.62
N PHE A 64 12.23 7.70 -5.69
CA PHE A 64 11.44 7.25 -4.55
C PHE A 64 11.16 5.75 -4.61
N ARG A 65 11.11 5.11 -3.44
CA ARG A 65 10.50 3.80 -3.24
C ARG A 65 9.18 4.00 -2.52
N ILE A 66 8.10 3.56 -3.14
CA ILE A 66 6.78 3.50 -2.51
C ILE A 66 6.72 2.24 -1.65
N CYS A 67 6.39 2.41 -0.38
CA CYS A 67 6.14 1.33 0.57
C CYS A 67 4.74 1.55 1.17
N VAL A 68 4.03 0.47 1.48
CA VAL A 68 2.75 0.58 2.22
C VAL A 68 2.99 0.22 3.67
N ASP A 69 2.50 1.05 4.60
CA ASP A 69 2.61 0.79 6.03
C ASP A 69 1.54 -0.22 6.48
N TYR A 70 1.88 -1.50 6.39
CA TYR A 70 1.02 -2.58 6.86
C TYR A 70 1.17 -2.90 8.34
N ARG A 71 1.90 -2.11 9.15
CA ARG A 71 2.16 -2.46 10.57
C ARG A 71 0.87 -2.73 11.36
N LYS A 72 -0.16 -1.90 11.18
CA LYS A 72 -1.47 -2.10 11.85
C LYS A 72 -2.24 -3.29 11.30
N LEU A 73 -2.22 -3.49 9.99
CA LEU A 73 -2.82 -4.68 9.37
C LEU A 73 -2.16 -5.94 9.90
N ASN A 74 -0.83 -6.01 9.85
CA ASN A 74 -0.04 -7.15 10.29
C ASN A 74 -0.21 -7.47 11.79
N ALA A 75 -0.54 -6.48 12.62
CA ALA A 75 -0.86 -6.70 14.03
C ALA A 75 -2.23 -7.39 14.22
N ALA A 76 -3.16 -7.20 13.28
CA ALA A 76 -4.46 -7.86 13.25
C ALA A 76 -4.44 -9.19 12.46
N THR A 77 -3.40 -9.43 11.67
CA THR A 77 -3.24 -10.65 10.87
C THR A 77 -2.73 -11.81 11.73
N LYS A 78 -3.39 -12.98 11.64
CA LYS A 78 -2.89 -14.24 12.19
C LYS A 78 -1.65 -14.67 11.40
N LYS A 79 -0.56 -14.98 12.12
CA LYS A 79 0.66 -15.46 11.48
C LYS A 79 0.48 -16.91 11.01
N ASN A 80 0.92 -17.16 9.77
CA ASN A 80 1.00 -18.49 9.19
C ASN A 80 2.19 -19.27 9.74
#